data_AF-A0A3M1UBJ9-F1
#
_entry.id   AF-A0A3M1UBJ9-F1
#
_cell.length_a   1.000
_cell.length_b   1.000
_cell.length_c   1.000
_cell.angle_alpha   90.00
_cell.angle_beta   90.00
_cell.angle_gamma   90.00
#
_symmetry.space_group_name_H-M   'P 1'
#
loop_
_entity.id
_entity.type
_entity.pdbx_description
1 polymer ?
#
loop_
_entity_poly.entity_id
_entity_poly.type
_entity_poly.pdbx_seq_one_letter_code
_entity_poly.pdbx_strand_id
1 'polypeptide(L)' 'LAKEGDKYVGSLQSDAGSLELNNIKLEDNKLSCTFYYDGYELELTGTFMGETFEGTVGLDYNTFPVKATRATSK' A
#
# COMPACT_ATOMS: atom_id res chain seq x y z
N LEU A 1 8.16 2.76 0.61
CA LEU A 1 8.43 1.46 1.28
C LEU A 1 9.93 1.35 1.51
N ALA A 2 10.36 0.99 2.72
CA ALA A 2 11.75 0.73 3.07
C ALA A 2 11.85 -0.61 3.82
N LYS A 3 13.02 -1.26 3.76
CA LYS A 3 13.30 -2.47 4.54
C LYS A 3 14.13 -2.08 5.76
N GLU A 4 13.63 -2.39 6.95
CA GLU A 4 14.30 -2.15 8.23
C GLU A 4 14.52 -3.50 8.93
N GLY A 5 15.75 -4.02 8.83
CA GLY A 5 16.08 -5.37 9.29
C GLY A 5 15.27 -6.43 8.54
N ASP A 6 14.50 -7.22 9.27
CA ASP A 6 13.66 -8.30 8.72
C ASP A 6 12.23 -7.85 8.36
N LYS A 7 11.91 -6.57 8.52
CA LYS A 7 10.56 -6.04 8.30
C LYS A 7 10.54 -4.98 7.19
N TYR A 8 9.38 -4.85 6.56
CA TYR A 8 9.09 -3.73 5.68
C TYR A 8 8.29 -2.68 6.43
N VAL A 9 8.61 -1.41 6.17
CA VAL A 9 7.89 -0.25 6.67
C VAL A 9 7.48 0.64 5.50
N GLY A 10 6.36 1.34 5.62
CA GLY A 10 5.91 2.26 4.58
C GLY A 10 4.63 2.96 4.97
N SER A 11 4.38 4.07 4.29
CA SER A 11 3.14 4.82 4.43
C SER A 11 2.54 5.13 3.07
N LEU A 12 1.22 5.26 3.04
CA LEU A 12 0.46 5.82 1.93
C LEU A 12 0.32 7.31 2.15
N GLN A 13 0.75 8.12 1.19
CA GLN A 13 0.54 9.56 1.21
C GLN A 13 -0.58 9.94 0.25
N SER A 14 -1.48 10.79 0.73
CA SER A 14 -2.56 11.41 -0.03
C SER A 14 -2.75 12.86 0.43
N ASP A 15 -3.61 13.61 -0.25
CA ASP A 15 -3.99 14.97 0.17
C ASP A 15 -4.65 14.98 1.56
N ALA A 16 -5.23 13.86 1.99
CA ALA A 16 -5.84 13.70 3.32
C ALA A 16 -4.80 13.41 4.43
N GLY A 17 -3.53 13.19 4.07
CA GLY A 17 -2.45 12.89 5.00
C GLY A 17 -1.73 11.58 4.70
N SER A 18 -0.95 11.13 5.70
CA SER A 18 -0.16 9.90 5.66
C SER A 18 -0.82 8.80 6.48
N LEU A 19 -0.97 7.61 5.90
CA LEU A 19 -1.49 6.42 6.57
C LEU A 19 -0.38 5.37 6.67
N GLU A 20 -0.12 4.87 7.87
CA GLU A 20 0.90 3.83 8.08
C GLU A 20 0.41 2.48 7.55
N LEU A 21 1.29 1.78 6.84
CA LEU A 21 1.04 0.42 6.36
C LEU A 21 1.44 -0.59 7.44
N ASN A 22 0.58 -1.57 7.64
CA ASN A 22 0.70 -2.67 8.58
C ASN A 22 0.75 -4.01 7.83
N ASN A 23 1.23 -5.05 8.49
CA ASN A 23 1.24 -6.42 7.97
C ASN A 23 1.85 -6.54 6.56
N ILE A 24 2.87 -5.74 6.27
CA ILE A 24 3.45 -5.63 4.93
C ILE A 24 4.13 -6.94 4.54
N LYS A 25 3.64 -7.54 3.45
CA LYS A 25 4.23 -8.67 2.76
C LYS A 25 4.59 -8.23 1.35
N LEU A 26 5.85 -8.39 1.00
CA LEU A 26 6.37 -8.13 -0.33
C LEU A 26 7.04 -9.40 -0.83
N GLU A 27 6.41 -10.06 -1.79
CA GLU A 27 6.91 -11.28 -2.40
C GLU A 27 7.04 -11.04 -3.90
N ASP A 28 8.26 -11.16 -4.42
CA ASP A 28 8.64 -10.75 -5.78
C ASP A 28 8.26 -9.29 -6.06
N ASN A 29 7.21 -9.09 -6.86
CA ASN A 29 6.66 -7.80 -7.23
C ASN A 29 5.25 -7.56 -6.67
N LYS A 30 4.75 -8.43 -5.78
CA LYS A 30 3.41 -8.35 -5.20
C LYS A 30 3.45 -7.82 -3.78
N LEU A 31 2.66 -6.77 -3.52
CA LEU A 31 2.46 -6.19 -2.20
C LEU A 31 1.11 -6.66 -1.65
N SER A 32 1.10 -7.03 -0.37
CA SER A 32 -0.10 -7.14 0.45
C SER A 32 0.17 -6.45 1.79
N CYS A 33 -0.72 -5.57 2.22
CA CYS A 33 -0.62 -4.88 3.50
C CYS A 33 -2.01 -4.42 3.96
N THR A 34 -2.12 -4.02 5.22
CA THR A 34 -3.34 -3.40 5.76
C THR A 34 -3.06 -1.98 6.22
N PHE A 35 -4.05 -1.10 6.22
CA PHE A 35 -3.94 0.25 6.77
C PHE A 35 -5.29 0.68 7.33
N TYR A 36 -5.26 1.61 8.29
CA TYR A 36 -6.48 2.14 8.88
C TYR A 36 -6.87 3.45 8.22
N TYR A 37 -8.13 3.57 7.81
CA TYR A 37 -8.72 4.81 7.34
C TYR A 37 -10.13 4.96 7.91
N ASP A 38 -10.39 6.09 8.56
CA ASP A 38 -11.67 6.41 9.20
C ASP A 38 -12.19 5.32 10.16
N GLY A 39 -11.29 4.69 10.92
CA GLY A 39 -11.60 3.62 11.87
C GLY A 39 -11.80 2.23 11.25
N TYR A 40 -11.74 2.10 9.93
CA TYR A 40 -11.81 0.82 9.23
C TYR A 40 -10.41 0.31 8.90
N GLU A 41 -10.20 -1.01 9.01
CA GLU A 41 -9.02 -1.67 8.45
C GLU A 41 -9.29 -2.02 6.99
N LEU A 42 -8.42 -1.55 6.10
CA LEU A 42 -8.51 -1.81 4.67
C LEU A 42 -7.32 -2.64 4.22
N GLU A 43 -7.59 -3.53 3.25
CA GLU A 43 -6.57 -4.38 2.66
C GLU A 43 -6.08 -3.77 1.34
N LEU A 44 -4.79 -3.47 1.24
CA LEU A 44 -4.15 -3.07 -0.01
C LEU A 44 -3.39 -4.27 -0.57
N THR A 45 -3.80 -4.72 -1.76
CA THR A 45 -3.10 -5.74 -2.52
C THR A 45 -2.78 -5.24 -3.92
N GLY A 46 -1.67 -5.66 -4.50
CA GLY A 46 -1.36 -5.27 -5.88
C GLY A 46 0.04 -5.67 -6.31
N THR A 47 0.41 -5.23 -7.51
CA THR A 47 1.67 -5.58 -8.16
C THR A 47 2.41 -4.33 -8.60
N PHE A 48 3.70 -4.27 -8.31
CA PHE A 48 4.62 -3.29 -8.86
C PHE A 48 4.98 -3.68 -10.31
N MET A 49 4.76 -2.74 -11.23
CA MET A 49 5.04 -2.84 -12.65
C MET A 49 6.03 -1.75 -13.07
N GLY A 50 7.27 -1.86 -12.59
CA GLY A 50 8.30 -0.84 -12.80
C GLY A 50 8.05 0.38 -11.93
N GLU A 51 7.62 1.49 -12.53
CA GLU A 51 7.34 2.74 -11.82
C GLU A 51 5.89 2.88 -11.36
N THR A 52 5.02 1.95 -11.75
CA THR A 52 3.61 1.94 -11.36
C THR A 52 3.33 0.83 -10.36
N PHE A 53 2.30 1.04 -9.56
CA PHE A 53 1.65 0.04 -8.74
C PHE A 53 0.20 -0.05 -9.20
N GLU A 54 -0.24 -1.26 -9.55
CA GLU A 54 -1.64 -1.55 -9.87
C GLU A 54 -2.18 -2.53 -8.84
N GLY A 55 -3.28 -2.16 -8.19
CA GLY A 55 -3.82 -2.95 -7.09
C GLY A 55 -5.26 -2.61 -6.77
N THR A 56 -5.68 -3.07 -5.62
CA THR A 56 -7.01 -2.90 -5.09
C THR A 56 -6.98 -2.63 -3.60
N VAL A 57 -7.87 -1.75 -3.15
CA VAL A 57 -8.20 -1.55 -1.74
C VAL A 57 -9.51 -2.27 -1.45
N GLY A 58 -9.46 -3.24 -0.55
CA GLY A 58 -10.61 -3.99 -0.06
C GLY A 58 -11.16 -3.39 1.24
N LEU A 59 -12.49 -3.33 1.34
CA LEU A 59 -13.22 -3.10 2.58
C LEU A 59 -14.42 -4.07 2.61
N ASP A 60 -14.32 -5.10 3.45
CA ASP A 60 -15.27 -6.22 3.49
C ASP A 60 -15.55 -6.83 2.10
N TYR A 61 -16.77 -6.70 1.60
CA TYR A 61 -17.22 -7.22 0.29
C TYR A 61 -16.96 -6.24 -0.87
N ASN A 62 -16.46 -5.04 -0.59
CA ASN A 62 -16.19 -4.02 -1.61
C ASN A 62 -14.71 -3.99 -1.96
N THR A 63 -14.42 -3.77 -3.24
CA THR A 63 -13.05 -3.63 -3.73
C THR A 63 -12.97 -2.44 -4.67
N PHE A 64 -12.01 -1.56 -4.42
CA PHE A 64 -11.78 -0.35 -5.21
C PHE A 64 -10.43 -0.44 -5.92
N PRO A 65 -10.37 -0.24 -7.24
CA PRO A 65 -9.11 -0.25 -7.96
C PRO A 65 -8.23 0.93 -7.53
N VAL A 66 -6.94 0.68 -7.38
CA VAL A 66 -5.93 1.69 -7.06
C VAL A 66 -4.81 1.62 -8.08
N LYS A 67 -4.41 2.79 -8.57
CA LYS A 67 -3.18 2.97 -9.33
C LYS A 67 -2.35 4.03 -8.64
N ALA A 68 -1.08 3.71 -8.42
CA ALA A 68 -0.11 4.64 -7.88
C ALA A 68 1.15 4.66 -8.74
N THR A 69 1.86 5.78 -8.71
CA THR A 69 3.17 5.92 -9.32
C THR A 69 4.21 6.10 -8.23
N ARG A 70 5.45 5.72 -8.53
CA ARG A 70 6.58 5.96 -7.63
C ARG A 70 6.69 7.46 -7.34
N ALA A 71 6.63 7.82 -6.07
CA ALA A 71 6.90 9.19 -5.65
C ALA A 71 8.32 9.58 -6.09
N THR A 72 8.43 10.63 -6.90
CA THR A 72 9.72 11.24 -7.25
C THR A 72 10.09 12.21 -6.14
N SER A 73 11.12 11.87 -5.35
CA SER A 73 11.75 12.83 -4.45
C SER A 73 12.30 13.98 -5.29
N LYS A 74 11.79 15.20 -5.06
CA LYS A 74 12.36 16.43 -5.61
C LYS A 74 13.43 16.97 -4.68
#